data_AF-J7ZSD4-F1
#
_entry.id   AF-J7ZSD4-F1
#
_cell.length_a   1.000
_cell.length_b   1.000
_cell.length_c   1.000
_cell.angle_alpha   90.00
_cell.angle_beta   90.00
_cell.angle_gamma   90.00
#
_symmetry.space_group_name_H-M   'P 1'
#
loop_
_entity.id
_entity.type
_entity.pdbx_description
1 polymer ?
#
loop_
_entity_poly.entity_id
_entity_poly.type
_entity_poly.pdbx_seq_one_letter_code
_entity_poly.pdbx_strand_id
1 'polypeptide(L)'
;MGKAYKKIAITIMTGALSLAMFGCESEKKVTNTNVAQENKEEQIDPLVEKQMKENEKNGNAVGNSSNKGKMAESNGWIYYAVNGDKNTGGIYRTKDQFQTSELVVKGVNASYINIKNKSLYFIHTDEDRNAGLSSLMKYDISSKKLDTLKADTKYVYIKDQTLFYPKKYSEHGGFDIVGIVKMDLKTGQEEEAAFKNSGWSRTIDDSILHWNKNRGTQVTKDSQTWSKEKYATISSATYNNEKLYAVVDFSLPFEANQAEHGIYEIDTQQNNEKLLVKDALQMNVKGDTFYYLKNDGVYKKKINGGNEKVIYNKAIEPTKSYLYFVAGDMYLYTDNGTILNLDTKKSNEAKDKKLADDVMLKKVLNAQKELTNIQIAALTGSPKRMGNFSYGELVNPTYNTKAALETTLSTYFSKQFIAEYMKSEYIKELNGTMHYVIGDPGAKAGTKYTKILSAQLKDGKIEAQVETYNDYDNVTEEVEVEFIYENNQWVVNKMPRFDLG
;
A
#
# COMPACT_ATOMS: atom_id res chain seq x y z
N MET A 1 59.81 -30.90 -9.32
CA MET A 1 59.98 -32.37 -9.35
C MET A 1 60.32 -32.82 -7.93
N GLY A 2 59.83 -33.91 -7.33
CA GLY A 2 58.78 -34.88 -7.72
C GLY A 2 58.95 -36.24 -6.99
N LYS A 3 57.84 -36.93 -6.63
CA LYS A 3 57.75 -38.21 -5.83
C LYS A 3 58.01 -38.02 -4.32
N ALA A 4 57.24 -38.49 -3.32
CA ALA A 4 56.08 -39.39 -3.13
C ALA A 4 56.34 -40.92 -2.94
N TYR A 5 55.79 -41.53 -1.86
CA TYR A 5 54.76 -42.61 -1.90
C TYR A 5 54.40 -43.31 -0.56
N LYS A 6 53.08 -43.62 -0.36
CA LYS A 6 52.42 -44.80 0.31
C LYS A 6 52.76 -45.20 1.77
N LYS A 7 51.98 -46.04 2.50
CA LYS A 7 50.51 -46.31 2.73
C LYS A 7 50.34 -47.54 3.68
N ILE A 8 49.09 -47.95 4.02
CA ILE A 8 48.63 -49.10 4.87
C ILE A 8 48.45 -48.68 6.37
N ALA A 9 47.39 -48.98 7.18
CA ALA A 9 46.26 -49.96 7.27
C ALA A 9 46.52 -51.17 8.21
N ILE A 10 45.54 -51.91 8.81
CA ILE A 10 44.09 -52.06 8.55
C ILE A 10 43.23 -52.16 9.88
N THR A 11 42.18 -53.00 9.97
CA THR A 11 41.06 -52.94 10.97
C THR A 11 40.58 -54.35 11.40
N ILE A 12 39.82 -54.53 12.53
CA ILE A 12 38.60 -55.39 12.63
C ILE A 12 37.84 -55.37 14.01
N MET A 13 36.51 -55.16 13.89
CA MET A 13 35.24 -55.52 14.60
C MET A 13 35.08 -56.27 15.98
N THR A 14 34.10 -55.74 16.78
CA THR A 14 32.90 -56.33 17.48
C THR A 14 32.91 -57.47 18.53
N GLY A 15 31.99 -57.34 19.53
CA GLY A 15 31.35 -58.39 20.36
C GLY A 15 30.12 -57.85 21.14
N ALA A 16 29.12 -58.66 21.55
CA ALA A 16 27.86 -58.18 22.16
C ALA A 16 27.05 -59.20 23.02
N LEU A 17 26.07 -58.71 23.80
CA LEU A 17 24.99 -59.41 24.58
C LEU A 17 25.45 -60.25 25.82
N SER A 18 24.65 -60.54 26.87
CA SER A 18 23.24 -60.20 27.22
C SER A 18 22.89 -60.36 28.73
N LEU A 19 21.89 -59.58 29.20
CA LEU A 19 20.82 -59.88 30.20
C LEU A 19 21.06 -60.60 31.54
N ALA A 20 20.60 -59.98 32.63
CA ALA A 20 19.74 -60.59 33.67
C ALA A 20 19.00 -59.50 34.49
N MET A 21 17.93 -59.86 35.23
CA MET A 21 17.01 -58.93 35.93
C MET A 21 17.17 -58.93 37.45
N PHE A 22 16.90 -57.80 38.09
CA PHE A 22 15.89 -57.63 39.16
C PHE A 22 15.59 -56.12 39.32
N GLY A 23 14.45 -55.74 39.88
CA GLY A 23 14.03 -54.34 39.94
C GLY A 23 13.22 -53.96 41.18
N CYS A 24 13.34 -52.69 41.56
CA CYS A 24 12.37 -51.93 42.35
C CYS A 24 12.49 -50.45 41.96
N GLU A 25 11.49 -49.64 42.28
CA GLU A 25 11.27 -48.36 41.60
C GLU A 25 12.08 -47.18 42.18
N SER A 26 12.53 -46.29 41.30
CA SER A 26 13.11 -44.98 41.65
C SER A 26 12.78 -43.96 40.56
N GLU A 27 12.29 -42.78 40.94
CA GLU A 27 11.73 -41.79 40.00
C GLU A 27 12.72 -41.32 38.92
N LYS A 28 12.33 -41.49 37.66
CA LYS A 28 13.25 -41.31 36.52
C LYS A 28 13.26 -39.87 36.02
N LYS A 29 14.13 -39.04 36.62
CA LYS A 29 14.43 -37.67 36.13
C LYS A 29 15.28 -37.74 34.84
N VAL A 30 14.65 -38.10 33.72
CA VAL A 30 15.34 -38.34 32.43
C VAL A 30 15.55 -37.06 31.63
N THR A 31 16.82 -36.71 31.42
CA THR A 31 17.26 -35.79 30.37
C THR A 31 17.05 -36.42 28.99
N ASN A 32 15.99 -36.03 28.27
CA ASN A 32 15.81 -36.40 26.87
C ASN A 32 16.50 -35.39 25.94
N THR A 33 17.77 -35.63 25.64
CA THR A 33 18.43 -35.04 24.46
C THR A 33 17.85 -35.66 23.20
N ASN A 34 16.84 -35.01 22.60
CA ASN A 34 16.42 -35.25 21.21
C ASN A 34 15.62 -34.06 20.66
N VAL A 35 16.26 -32.89 20.58
CA VAL A 35 15.81 -31.85 19.63
C VAL A 35 16.50 -32.14 18.31
N ALA A 36 15.94 -33.09 17.55
CA ALA A 36 16.24 -33.23 16.14
C ALA A 36 15.67 -31.99 15.44
N GLN A 37 16.53 -31.00 15.21
CA GLN A 37 16.13 -29.74 14.62
C GLN A 37 15.84 -29.95 13.13
N GLU A 38 14.62 -30.38 12.81
CA GLU A 38 14.08 -30.35 11.45
C GLU A 38 13.95 -28.89 10.99
N ASN A 39 15.07 -28.31 10.54
CA ASN A 39 15.04 -27.22 9.58
C ASN A 39 14.51 -27.79 8.25
N LYS A 40 13.19 -28.03 8.20
CA LYS A 40 12.46 -28.03 6.94
C LYS A 40 12.54 -26.60 6.42
N GLU A 41 13.44 -26.36 5.47
CA GLU A 41 13.34 -25.19 4.61
C GLU A 41 11.93 -25.24 3.99
N GLU A 42 11.10 -24.23 4.26
CA GLU A 42 9.76 -24.16 3.69
C GLU A 42 9.90 -23.99 2.17
N GLN A 43 9.76 -25.10 1.45
CA GLN A 43 9.91 -25.12 0.00
C GLN A 43 8.86 -24.19 -0.62
N ILE A 44 9.33 -23.06 -1.15
CA ILE A 44 8.50 -22.05 -1.80
C ILE A 44 7.71 -22.72 -2.92
N ASP A 45 6.40 -22.45 -2.99
CA ASP A 45 5.52 -22.93 -4.04
C ASP A 45 6.13 -22.60 -5.43
N PRO A 46 6.33 -23.59 -6.33
CA PRO A 46 6.94 -23.34 -7.64
C PRO A 46 6.24 -22.28 -8.50
N LEU A 47 4.94 -22.05 -8.30
CA LEU A 47 4.21 -20.96 -8.96
C LEU A 47 4.63 -19.59 -8.41
N VAL A 48 4.85 -19.49 -7.10
CA VAL A 48 5.35 -18.28 -6.42
C VAL A 48 6.81 -18.03 -6.82
N GLU A 49 7.65 -19.07 -6.89
CA GLU A 49 9.03 -18.96 -7.34
C GLU A 49 9.14 -18.51 -8.81
N LYS A 50 8.28 -19.04 -9.70
CA LYS A 50 8.16 -18.58 -11.09
C LYS A 50 7.72 -17.12 -11.17
N GLN A 51 6.69 -16.73 -10.40
CA GLN A 51 6.19 -15.36 -10.35
C GLN A 51 7.28 -14.37 -9.88
N MET A 52 8.11 -14.76 -8.90
CA MET A 52 9.25 -13.94 -8.45
C MET A 52 10.28 -13.72 -9.57
N LYS A 53 10.68 -14.78 -10.28
CA LYS A 53 11.63 -14.71 -11.41
C LYS A 53 11.09 -13.91 -12.61
N GLU A 54 9.77 -13.79 -12.74
CA GLU A 54 9.12 -12.91 -13.72
C GLU A 54 9.12 -11.45 -13.24
N ASN A 55 8.88 -11.19 -11.96
CA ASN A 55 8.98 -9.85 -11.38
C ASN A 55 10.41 -9.27 -11.46
N GLU A 56 11.47 -10.08 -11.35
CA GLU A 56 12.87 -9.65 -11.55
C GLU A 56 13.13 -9.15 -12.99
N LYS A 57 12.40 -9.68 -13.99
CA LYS A 57 12.46 -9.17 -15.37
C LYS A 57 11.70 -7.85 -15.51
N ASN A 58 10.56 -7.73 -14.85
CA ASN A 58 9.68 -6.57 -14.94
C ASN A 58 10.03 -5.44 -13.94
N GLY A 59 11.01 -5.65 -13.06
CA GLY A 59 11.47 -4.69 -12.07
C GLY A 59 10.48 -4.41 -10.93
N ASN A 60 9.23 -4.82 -11.06
CA ASN A 60 8.25 -5.00 -9.99
C ASN A 60 7.17 -5.99 -10.45
N ALA A 61 6.31 -6.46 -9.54
CA ALA A 61 5.15 -7.27 -9.91
C ALA A 61 4.06 -6.41 -10.58
N VAL A 62 3.38 -6.98 -11.57
CA VAL A 62 2.32 -6.29 -12.34
C VAL A 62 1.23 -5.71 -11.43
N GLY A 63 0.71 -6.53 -10.50
CA GLY A 63 -0.27 -6.09 -9.50
C GLY A 63 0.25 -5.03 -8.53
N ASN A 64 1.55 -5.03 -8.18
CA ASN A 64 2.15 -3.97 -7.36
C ASN A 64 2.11 -2.63 -8.11
N SER A 65 2.56 -2.63 -9.36
CA SER A 65 2.58 -1.43 -10.22
C SER A 65 1.17 -0.91 -10.53
N SER A 66 0.16 -1.78 -10.57
CA SER A 66 -1.24 -1.37 -10.63
C SER A 66 -1.69 -0.70 -9.33
N ASN A 67 -1.38 -1.30 -8.18
CA ASN A 67 -1.64 -0.78 -6.83
C ASN A 67 -0.72 0.39 -6.43
N LYS A 68 -0.45 1.35 -7.32
CA LYS A 68 0.43 2.53 -7.11
C LYS A 68 1.90 2.24 -6.83
N GLY A 69 2.33 0.96 -6.80
CA GLY A 69 3.73 0.54 -6.80
C GLY A 69 4.61 1.10 -5.67
N LYS A 70 4.10 1.22 -4.44
CA LYS A 70 4.90 1.70 -3.29
C LYS A 70 5.88 0.66 -2.74
N MET A 71 5.86 -0.59 -3.19
CA MET A 71 6.80 -1.64 -2.77
C MET A 71 7.33 -2.39 -4.00
N ALA A 72 8.62 -2.73 -3.99
CA ALA A 72 9.31 -3.52 -4.99
C ALA A 72 10.42 -4.37 -4.34
N GLU A 73 10.88 -5.43 -4.98
CA GLU A 73 11.97 -6.29 -4.47
C GLU A 73 13.08 -6.42 -5.51
N SER A 74 14.34 -6.47 -5.06
CA SER A 74 15.46 -6.89 -5.90
C SER A 74 16.65 -7.37 -5.07
N ASN A 75 17.22 -8.53 -5.43
CA ASN A 75 18.40 -9.11 -4.79
C ASN A 75 18.22 -9.35 -3.26
N GLY A 76 17.01 -9.73 -2.86
CA GLY A 76 16.64 -9.98 -1.47
C GLY A 76 16.51 -8.71 -0.62
N TRP A 77 16.43 -7.53 -1.23
CA TRP A 77 16.07 -6.27 -0.57
C TRP A 77 14.66 -5.86 -1.00
N ILE A 78 13.76 -5.62 -0.04
CA ILE A 78 12.47 -4.99 -0.32
C ILE A 78 12.65 -3.47 -0.19
N TYR A 79 12.41 -2.74 -1.27
CA TYR A 79 12.38 -1.29 -1.32
C TYR A 79 10.93 -0.81 -1.16
N TYR A 80 10.71 0.25 -0.38
CA TYR A 80 9.37 0.80 -0.16
C TYR A 80 9.36 2.33 -0.05
N ALA A 81 8.29 2.93 -0.56
CA ALA A 81 8.04 4.37 -0.46
C ALA A 81 7.38 4.72 0.87
N VAL A 82 7.80 5.84 1.47
CA VAL A 82 7.14 6.50 2.58
C VAL A 82 6.89 7.94 2.16
N ASN A 83 5.65 8.30 1.82
CA ASN A 83 5.30 9.69 1.51
C ASN A 83 5.40 10.57 2.77
N GLY A 84 5.73 11.85 2.60
CA GLY A 84 5.86 12.88 3.62
C GLY A 84 6.30 14.22 3.01
N ASP A 85 6.84 15.10 3.84
CA ASP A 85 7.51 16.32 3.39
C ASP A 85 8.98 16.02 2.97
N LYS A 86 9.76 17.05 2.63
CA LYS A 86 11.21 16.94 2.35
C LYS A 86 12.05 16.33 3.50
N ASN A 87 11.54 16.30 4.72
CA ASN A 87 12.23 15.76 5.89
C ASN A 87 11.86 14.29 6.18
N THR A 88 10.58 13.95 6.07
CA THR A 88 9.98 12.64 6.43
C THR A 88 9.74 11.71 5.23
N GLY A 89 9.60 12.26 4.02
CA GLY A 89 9.38 11.51 2.79
C GLY A 89 10.65 10.84 2.26
N GLY A 90 10.52 9.65 1.68
CA GLY A 90 11.64 8.98 1.01
C GLY A 90 11.35 7.55 0.51
N ILE A 91 12.37 6.96 -0.12
CA ILE A 91 12.43 5.52 -0.39
C ILE A 91 13.35 4.87 0.62
N TYR A 92 12.85 3.84 1.31
CA TYR A 92 13.56 3.00 2.27
C TYR A 92 13.81 1.60 1.70
N ARG A 93 14.68 0.81 2.33
CA ARG A 93 14.81 -0.63 2.07
C ARG A 93 15.00 -1.44 3.34
N THR A 94 14.55 -2.70 3.33
CA THR A 94 14.70 -3.66 4.43
C THR A 94 15.13 -5.04 3.91
N LYS A 95 15.66 -5.87 4.82
CA LYS A 95 16.03 -7.27 4.59
C LYS A 95 15.44 -8.25 5.61
N ASP A 96 14.80 -7.75 6.66
CA ASP A 96 14.48 -8.51 7.88
C ASP A 96 12.98 -8.48 8.23
N GLN A 97 12.12 -8.32 7.22
CA GLN A 97 10.67 -8.12 7.38
C GLN A 97 10.35 -6.84 8.19
N PHE A 98 10.97 -5.72 7.78
CA PHE A 98 10.71 -4.36 8.26
C PHE A 98 11.02 -4.14 9.75
N GLN A 99 11.91 -4.95 10.34
CA GLN A 99 12.36 -4.76 11.72
C GLN A 99 13.50 -3.71 11.80
N THR A 100 14.29 -3.64 10.74
CA THR A 100 15.22 -2.54 10.43
C THR A 100 15.05 -2.09 8.98
N SER A 101 15.24 -0.78 8.75
CA SER A 101 15.12 -0.17 7.43
C SER A 101 16.18 0.92 7.24
N GLU A 102 16.76 0.96 6.05
CA GLU A 102 17.72 1.98 5.62
C GLU A 102 17.04 3.00 4.72
N LEU A 103 17.25 4.31 4.96
CA LEU A 103 16.83 5.36 4.03
C LEU A 103 17.75 5.37 2.80
N VAL A 104 17.18 5.17 1.61
CA VAL A 104 17.91 5.08 0.34
C VAL A 104 17.86 6.40 -0.42
N VAL A 105 16.68 7.03 -0.52
CA VAL A 105 16.47 8.31 -1.20
C VAL A 105 15.66 9.22 -0.28
N LYS A 106 16.22 10.35 0.15
CA LYS A 106 15.55 11.33 1.02
C LYS A 106 14.73 12.34 0.21
N GLY A 107 13.61 12.79 0.77
CA GLY A 107 12.85 13.95 0.30
C GLY A 107 12.04 13.68 -0.96
N VAL A 108 11.59 12.44 -1.17
CA VAL A 108 10.82 12.04 -2.36
C VAL A 108 9.53 11.30 -1.99
N ASN A 109 8.40 11.80 -2.51
CA ASN A 109 7.11 11.12 -2.48
C ASN A 109 7.02 10.15 -3.67
N ALA A 110 7.52 8.93 -3.46
CA ALA A 110 7.67 7.94 -4.52
C ALA A 110 6.40 7.08 -4.72
N SER A 111 6.12 6.77 -5.99
CA SER A 111 5.12 5.80 -6.44
C SER A 111 5.62 5.10 -7.70
N TYR A 112 5.02 3.96 -8.06
CA TYR A 112 5.42 3.14 -9.22
C TYR A 112 6.92 2.81 -9.22
N ILE A 113 7.45 2.35 -8.08
CA ILE A 113 8.85 1.90 -7.98
C ILE A 113 9.03 0.66 -8.86
N ASN A 114 9.98 0.74 -9.78
CA ASN A 114 10.51 -0.36 -10.59
C ASN A 114 12.03 -0.41 -10.39
N ILE A 115 12.63 -1.60 -10.34
CA ILE A 115 14.08 -1.78 -10.10
C ILE A 115 14.71 -2.48 -11.30
N LYS A 116 15.68 -1.82 -11.96
CA LYS A 116 16.39 -2.42 -13.10
C LYS A 116 17.84 -1.97 -13.16
N ASN A 117 18.75 -2.89 -13.54
CA ASN A 117 20.16 -2.59 -13.79
C ASN A 117 20.86 -1.78 -12.66
N LYS A 118 20.58 -2.15 -11.39
CA LYS A 118 21.04 -1.46 -10.16
C LYS A 118 20.57 0.01 -10.01
N SER A 119 19.50 0.39 -10.70
CA SER A 119 18.81 1.67 -10.54
C SER A 119 17.36 1.47 -10.09
N LEU A 120 16.86 2.40 -9.27
CA LEU A 120 15.43 2.59 -9.02
C LEU A 120 14.87 3.53 -10.09
N TYR A 121 13.68 3.25 -10.58
CA TYR A 121 12.89 4.12 -11.46
C TYR A 121 11.53 4.31 -10.81
N PHE A 122 11.10 5.55 -10.60
CA PHE A 122 9.89 5.85 -9.84
C PHE A 122 9.30 7.20 -10.22
N ILE A 123 8.01 7.38 -9.97
CA ILE A 123 7.36 8.69 -10.05
C ILE A 123 7.48 9.40 -8.71
N HIS A 124 8.09 10.57 -8.72
CA HIS A 124 8.05 11.52 -7.60
C HIS A 124 6.97 12.57 -7.86
N THR A 125 6.05 12.77 -6.92
CA THR A 125 5.13 13.91 -6.91
C THR A 125 5.62 14.99 -5.94
N ASP A 126 5.75 16.23 -6.40
CA ASP A 126 6.04 17.38 -5.53
C ASP A 126 4.72 17.82 -4.84
N GLU A 127 4.63 17.69 -3.51
CA GLU A 127 3.47 18.14 -2.71
C GLU A 127 3.65 19.60 -2.19
N ASP A 128 4.88 20.16 -2.20
CA ASP A 128 5.15 21.54 -1.76
C ASP A 128 4.87 22.57 -2.87
N ARG A 129 5.00 22.19 -4.15
CA ARG A 129 4.71 23.06 -5.31
C ARG A 129 3.29 22.85 -5.82
N ASN A 130 2.42 23.82 -5.50
CA ASN A 130 0.99 23.96 -5.88
C ASN A 130 0.59 23.62 -7.33
N ALA A 131 0.70 22.35 -7.72
CA ALA A 131 0.26 21.78 -9.00
C ALA A 131 0.22 20.24 -9.01
N GLY A 132 0.85 19.55 -8.04
CA GLY A 132 0.96 18.08 -8.04
C GLY A 132 1.83 17.55 -9.20
N LEU A 133 2.73 18.39 -9.71
CA LEU A 133 3.63 18.02 -10.80
C LEU A 133 4.44 16.79 -10.41
N SER A 134 4.36 15.79 -11.27
CA SER A 134 4.97 14.48 -11.06
C SER A 134 6.07 14.26 -12.09
N SER A 135 7.18 13.65 -11.70
CA SER A 135 8.35 13.42 -12.56
C SER A 135 8.83 11.99 -12.46
N LEU A 136 9.24 11.43 -13.60
CA LEU A 136 9.97 10.16 -13.63
C LEU A 136 11.42 10.40 -13.21
N MET A 137 11.75 9.85 -12.05
CA MET A 137 13.08 9.87 -11.46
C MET A 137 13.82 8.56 -11.74
N LYS A 138 15.14 8.65 -11.88
CA LYS A 138 16.07 7.52 -11.80
C LYS A 138 17.01 7.75 -10.62
N TYR A 139 17.19 6.76 -9.77
CA TYR A 139 18.22 6.75 -8.73
C TYR A 139 19.18 5.59 -8.95
N ASP A 140 20.46 5.88 -9.23
CA ASP A 140 21.49 4.86 -9.33
C ASP A 140 21.97 4.46 -7.93
N ILE A 141 21.77 3.19 -7.57
CA ILE A 141 21.97 2.69 -6.20
C ILE A 141 23.47 2.64 -5.82
N SER A 142 24.37 2.60 -6.81
CA SER A 142 25.82 2.44 -6.59
C SER A 142 26.52 3.77 -6.35
N SER A 143 26.19 4.77 -7.17
CA SER A 143 26.71 6.14 -7.12
C SER A 143 25.88 7.08 -6.23
N LYS A 144 24.69 6.65 -5.81
CA LYS A 144 23.68 7.45 -5.07
C LYS A 144 23.20 8.68 -5.83
N LYS A 145 23.33 8.69 -7.17
CA LYS A 145 22.92 9.81 -8.03
C LYS A 145 21.41 9.74 -8.33
N LEU A 146 20.71 10.83 -8.02
CA LEU A 146 19.30 11.04 -8.38
C LEU A 146 19.23 11.95 -9.62
N ASP A 147 18.54 11.48 -10.66
CA ASP A 147 18.32 12.19 -11.92
C ASP A 147 16.82 12.26 -12.25
N THR A 148 16.37 13.39 -12.80
CA THR A 148 15.05 13.49 -13.44
C THR A 148 15.17 13.05 -14.89
N LEU A 149 14.49 11.96 -15.29
CA LEU A 149 14.47 11.52 -16.68
C LEU A 149 13.41 12.24 -17.51
N LYS A 150 12.22 12.46 -16.93
CA LYS A 150 11.08 13.14 -17.58
C LYS A 150 10.28 13.93 -16.55
N ALA A 151 9.99 15.19 -16.87
CA ALA A 151 9.01 16.00 -16.14
C ALA A 151 7.57 15.66 -16.58
N ASP A 152 6.58 16.13 -15.83
CA ASP A 152 5.13 15.89 -16.01
C ASP A 152 4.76 14.45 -16.42
N THR A 153 5.36 13.47 -15.73
CA THR A 153 5.18 12.04 -15.96
C THR A 153 4.55 11.42 -14.72
N LYS A 154 3.39 10.79 -14.88
CA LYS A 154 2.50 10.34 -13.78
C LYS A 154 2.41 8.81 -13.63
N TYR A 155 3.18 8.06 -14.40
CA TYR A 155 3.26 6.59 -14.35
C TYR A 155 4.58 6.07 -14.91
N VAL A 156 5.10 4.96 -14.39
CA VAL A 156 6.21 4.21 -15.01
C VAL A 156 6.07 2.70 -14.77
N TYR A 157 6.40 1.91 -15.79
CA TYR A 157 6.52 0.45 -15.74
C TYR A 157 7.78 0.00 -16.47
N ILE A 158 8.31 -1.18 -16.13
CA ILE A 158 9.42 -1.81 -16.85
C ILE A 158 9.01 -3.23 -17.29
N LYS A 159 9.40 -3.63 -18.49
CA LYS A 159 9.37 -5.04 -18.94
C LYS A 159 10.68 -5.35 -19.66
N ASP A 160 11.35 -6.41 -19.23
CA ASP A 160 12.69 -6.81 -19.69
C ASP A 160 13.74 -5.68 -19.67
N GLN A 161 13.99 -4.98 -20.79
CA GLN A 161 14.89 -3.82 -20.88
C GLN A 161 14.18 -2.54 -21.38
N THR A 162 12.86 -2.56 -21.44
CA THR A 162 12.02 -1.46 -21.91
C THR A 162 11.33 -0.79 -20.74
N LEU A 163 11.43 0.54 -20.66
CA LEU A 163 10.67 1.39 -19.74
C LEU A 163 9.49 2.02 -20.48
N PHE A 164 8.31 1.98 -19.86
CA PHE A 164 7.06 2.48 -20.41
C PHE A 164 6.56 3.67 -19.59
N TYR A 165 6.21 4.78 -20.24
CA TYR A 165 5.66 5.96 -19.58
C TYR A 165 4.65 6.72 -20.47
N PRO A 166 3.67 7.42 -19.88
CA PRO A 166 2.72 8.24 -20.63
C PRO A 166 3.33 9.58 -21.05
N LYS A 167 3.05 10.00 -22.28
CA LYS A 167 3.42 11.30 -22.86
C LYS A 167 2.19 12.03 -23.36
N LYS A 168 1.97 13.29 -22.92
CA LYS A 168 0.98 14.20 -23.52
C LYS A 168 1.50 14.65 -24.88
N TYR A 169 0.67 14.50 -25.92
CA TYR A 169 0.96 14.94 -27.29
C TYR A 169 0.25 16.23 -27.66
N SER A 170 -0.97 16.42 -27.15
CA SER A 170 -1.80 17.59 -27.37
C SER A 170 -2.92 17.65 -26.32
N GLU A 171 -3.83 18.60 -26.45
CA GLU A 171 -5.03 18.72 -25.63
C GLU A 171 -6.21 19.09 -26.55
N HIS A 172 -7.35 18.42 -26.39
CA HIS A 172 -8.51 18.61 -27.24
C HIS A 172 -9.78 18.64 -26.40
N GLY A 173 -10.47 19.80 -26.37
CA GLY A 173 -11.73 19.97 -25.64
C GLY A 173 -11.61 19.79 -24.13
N GLY A 174 -10.49 20.22 -23.53
CA GLY A 174 -10.21 20.08 -22.09
C GLY A 174 -9.69 18.71 -21.65
N PHE A 175 -9.35 17.83 -22.60
CA PHE A 175 -8.75 16.51 -22.31
C PHE A 175 -7.36 16.39 -22.93
N ASP A 176 -6.40 15.94 -22.12
CA ASP A 176 -5.07 15.52 -22.58
C ASP A 176 -5.21 14.41 -23.64
N ILE A 177 -4.37 14.43 -24.67
CA ILE A 177 -4.18 13.30 -25.58
C ILE A 177 -2.85 12.64 -25.22
N VAL A 178 -2.93 11.43 -24.69
CA VAL A 178 -1.82 10.70 -24.07
C VAL A 178 -1.59 9.38 -24.77
N GLY A 179 -0.33 9.03 -25.00
CA GLY A 179 0.08 7.70 -25.45
C GLY A 179 1.25 7.17 -24.63
N ILE A 180 1.48 5.85 -24.69
CA ILE A 180 2.62 5.21 -24.02
C ILE A 180 3.86 5.24 -24.93
N VAL A 181 4.90 5.95 -24.49
CA VAL A 181 6.24 5.85 -25.06
C VAL A 181 6.95 4.63 -24.49
N LYS A 182 7.71 3.93 -25.34
CA LYS A 182 8.66 2.90 -24.91
C LYS A 182 10.07 3.49 -24.97
N MET A 183 10.89 3.27 -23.95
CA MET A 183 12.30 3.66 -23.91
C MET A 183 13.17 2.44 -23.68
N ASP A 184 14.13 2.18 -24.56
CA ASP A 184 15.15 1.16 -24.34
C ASP A 184 16.16 1.63 -23.27
N LEU A 185 16.30 0.88 -22.18
CA LEU A 185 17.11 1.26 -21.01
C LEU A 185 18.63 1.15 -21.22
N LYS A 186 19.08 0.60 -22.36
CA LYS A 186 20.49 0.41 -22.70
C LYS A 186 21.02 1.53 -23.59
N THR A 187 20.18 2.05 -24.47
CA THR A 187 20.51 3.05 -25.51
C THR A 187 19.87 4.41 -25.25
N GLY A 188 18.78 4.47 -24.48
CA GLY A 188 17.98 5.67 -24.28
C GLY A 188 17.09 6.05 -25.47
N GLN A 189 16.97 5.19 -26.49
CA GLN A 189 16.11 5.44 -27.65
C GLN A 189 14.63 5.30 -27.28
N GLU A 190 13.79 6.18 -27.83
CA GLU A 190 12.34 6.23 -27.61
C GLU A 190 11.56 5.79 -28.85
N GLU A 191 10.63 4.85 -28.67
CA GLU A 191 9.58 4.52 -29.64
C GLU A 191 8.31 5.30 -29.26
N GLU A 192 7.81 6.14 -30.18
CA GLU A 192 6.60 6.93 -29.97
C GLU A 192 5.34 6.05 -29.90
N ALA A 193 4.32 6.53 -29.19
CA ALA A 193 3.10 5.77 -28.95
C ALA A 193 2.31 5.46 -30.24
N ALA A 194 2.16 4.17 -30.55
CA ALA A 194 1.31 3.67 -31.64
C ALA A 194 -0.19 4.01 -31.44
N PHE A 195 -0.63 4.13 -30.19
CA PHE A 195 -1.99 4.50 -29.81
C PHE A 195 -1.98 5.76 -28.93
N LYS A 196 -2.95 6.66 -29.15
CA LYS A 196 -3.11 7.92 -28.43
C LYS A 196 -4.57 8.07 -28.00
N ASN A 197 -4.79 8.14 -26.70
CA ASN A 197 -6.10 8.09 -26.05
C ASN A 197 -6.38 9.40 -25.29
N SER A 198 -7.64 9.65 -24.94
CA SER A 198 -8.02 10.81 -24.13
C SER A 198 -7.71 10.61 -22.64
N GLY A 199 -7.40 11.68 -21.91
CA GLY A 199 -7.22 11.64 -20.46
C GLY A 199 -5.90 10.97 -20.05
N TRP A 200 -5.91 9.66 -19.81
CA TRP A 200 -4.72 8.94 -19.32
C TRP A 200 -4.52 7.58 -19.99
N SER A 201 -3.29 7.07 -19.91
CA SER A 201 -2.92 5.71 -20.32
C SER A 201 -1.82 5.16 -19.41
N ARG A 202 -1.81 3.85 -19.17
CA ARG A 202 -0.82 3.09 -18.39
C ARG A 202 -0.62 1.71 -19.00
N THR A 203 0.59 1.19 -18.93
CA THR A 203 0.88 -0.21 -19.31
C THR A 203 0.57 -1.15 -18.15
N ILE A 204 -0.05 -2.30 -18.42
CA ILE A 204 -0.16 -3.43 -17.49
C ILE A 204 0.29 -4.68 -18.25
N ASP A 205 1.53 -5.08 -18.00
CA ASP A 205 2.29 -6.06 -18.78
C ASP A 205 2.31 -5.76 -20.30
N ASP A 206 1.70 -6.58 -21.16
CA ASP A 206 1.61 -6.30 -22.61
C ASP A 206 0.39 -5.47 -23.03
N SER A 207 -0.49 -5.12 -22.08
CA SER A 207 -1.73 -4.38 -22.34
C SER A 207 -1.63 -2.91 -21.98
N ILE A 208 -2.43 -2.07 -22.63
CA ILE A 208 -2.62 -0.66 -22.27
C ILE A 208 -3.99 -0.50 -21.60
N LEU A 209 -4.00 -0.10 -20.33
CA LEU A 209 -5.18 0.49 -19.71
C LEU A 209 -5.23 1.97 -20.07
N HIS A 210 -6.38 2.44 -20.54
CA HIS A 210 -6.56 3.85 -20.91
C HIS A 210 -7.99 4.31 -20.64
N TRP A 211 -8.22 5.62 -20.78
CA TRP A 211 -9.48 6.24 -20.44
C TRP A 211 -10.21 6.83 -21.64
N ASN A 212 -11.53 6.78 -21.57
CA ASN A 212 -12.44 7.31 -22.56
C ASN A 212 -13.57 8.07 -21.86
N LYS A 213 -13.75 9.34 -22.20
CA LYS A 213 -14.74 10.22 -21.55
C LYS A 213 -16.18 9.71 -21.52
N ASN A 214 -16.57 8.83 -22.45
CA ASN A 214 -17.92 8.29 -22.53
C ASN A 214 -18.07 6.89 -21.91
N ARG A 215 -16.96 6.19 -21.61
CA ARG A 215 -16.93 4.75 -21.27
C ARG A 215 -16.04 4.40 -20.08
N GLY A 216 -15.31 5.37 -19.53
CA GLY A 216 -14.38 5.15 -18.43
C GLY A 216 -13.14 4.40 -18.89
N THR A 217 -12.77 3.35 -18.16
CA THR A 217 -11.53 2.60 -18.39
C THR A 217 -11.73 1.53 -19.46
N GLN A 218 -10.80 1.47 -20.42
CA GLN A 218 -10.72 0.47 -21.48
C GLN A 218 -9.40 -0.29 -21.37
N VAL A 219 -9.35 -1.51 -21.92
CA VAL A 219 -8.11 -2.31 -21.98
C VAL A 219 -7.83 -2.72 -23.42
N THR A 220 -6.70 -2.29 -23.97
CA THR A 220 -6.27 -2.66 -25.33
C THR A 220 -5.07 -3.59 -25.29
N LYS A 221 -5.15 -4.71 -26.03
CA LYS A 221 -4.05 -5.64 -26.30
C LYS A 221 -4.11 -6.10 -27.75
N ASP A 222 -2.97 -6.11 -28.45
CA ASP A 222 -2.87 -6.61 -29.84
C ASP A 222 -3.88 -5.95 -30.81
N SER A 223 -4.12 -4.64 -30.61
CA SER A 223 -5.16 -3.81 -31.28
C SER A 223 -6.62 -4.15 -30.95
N GLN A 224 -6.91 -5.26 -30.26
CA GLN A 224 -8.25 -5.56 -29.73
C GLN A 224 -8.47 -4.83 -28.41
N THR A 225 -9.71 -4.40 -28.15
CA THR A 225 -10.03 -3.55 -26.99
C THR A 225 -11.26 -4.03 -26.24
N TRP A 226 -11.08 -4.41 -24.98
CA TRP A 226 -12.17 -4.56 -24.03
C TRP A 226 -12.74 -3.19 -23.68
N SER A 227 -14.06 -3.04 -23.84
CA SER A 227 -14.80 -1.81 -23.63
C SER A 227 -16.29 -2.12 -23.48
N LYS A 228 -16.92 -1.52 -22.47
CA LYS A 228 -18.38 -1.47 -22.35
C LYS A 228 -18.97 -0.18 -22.90
N GLU A 229 -20.30 -0.21 -23.07
CA GLU A 229 -21.13 0.94 -23.35
C GLU A 229 -21.37 1.77 -22.07
N LYS A 230 -21.53 1.05 -20.94
CA LYS A 230 -21.56 1.61 -19.59
C LYS A 230 -20.16 2.04 -19.16
N TYR A 231 -20.11 3.07 -18.33
CA TYR A 231 -18.86 3.55 -17.74
C TYR A 231 -18.26 2.47 -16.82
N ALA A 232 -16.94 2.29 -16.91
CA ALA A 232 -16.19 1.37 -16.04
C ALA A 232 -15.01 2.10 -15.36
N THR A 233 -14.66 1.71 -14.15
CA THR A 233 -13.38 2.07 -13.52
C THR A 233 -12.63 0.81 -13.11
N ILE A 234 -11.30 0.85 -13.22
CA ILE A 234 -10.42 -0.23 -12.73
C ILE A 234 -9.55 0.32 -11.61
N SER A 235 -9.71 -0.21 -10.40
CA SER A 235 -8.91 0.20 -9.23
C SER A 235 -7.54 -0.49 -9.19
N SER A 236 -7.49 -1.73 -9.66
CA SER A 236 -6.33 -2.63 -9.60
C SER A 236 -6.49 -3.74 -10.64
N ALA A 237 -5.38 -4.17 -11.26
CA ALA A 237 -5.36 -5.24 -12.25
C ALA A 237 -3.99 -5.95 -12.29
N THR A 238 -3.98 -7.22 -12.68
CA THR A 238 -2.75 -8.02 -12.83
C THR A 238 -2.94 -9.11 -13.88
N TYR A 239 -1.84 -9.53 -14.49
CA TYR A 239 -1.79 -10.78 -15.24
C TYR A 239 -1.46 -11.96 -14.32
N ASN A 240 -2.06 -13.12 -14.60
CA ASN A 240 -1.69 -14.41 -14.01
C ASN A 240 -2.02 -15.51 -15.02
N ASN A 241 -1.04 -16.36 -15.35
CA ASN A 241 -1.17 -17.42 -16.37
C ASN A 241 -1.83 -16.91 -17.68
N GLU A 242 -1.24 -15.85 -18.25
CA GLU A 242 -1.64 -15.15 -19.49
C GLU A 242 -3.02 -14.45 -19.47
N LYS A 243 -3.84 -14.69 -18.44
CA LYS A 243 -5.14 -14.05 -18.24
C LYS A 243 -5.03 -12.72 -17.51
N LEU A 244 -5.84 -11.75 -17.95
CA LEU A 244 -6.02 -10.49 -17.25
C LEU A 244 -7.10 -10.62 -16.18
N TYR A 245 -6.76 -10.19 -14.97
CA TYR A 245 -7.71 -9.97 -13.90
C TYR A 245 -7.74 -8.49 -13.54
N ALA A 246 -8.92 -7.95 -13.25
CA ALA A 246 -9.11 -6.57 -12.82
C ALA A 246 -10.20 -6.49 -11.74
N VAL A 247 -10.05 -5.60 -10.75
CA VAL A 247 -11.19 -5.09 -9.99
C VAL A 247 -11.88 -4.03 -10.83
N VAL A 248 -13.15 -4.24 -11.13
CA VAL A 248 -13.96 -3.37 -11.97
C VAL A 248 -15.19 -2.88 -11.20
N ASP A 249 -15.45 -1.58 -11.29
CA ASP A 249 -16.71 -0.95 -10.88
C ASP A 249 -17.41 -0.40 -12.13
N PHE A 250 -18.68 -0.75 -12.32
CA PHE A 250 -19.53 -0.31 -13.44
C PHE A 250 -20.53 0.80 -13.06
N SER A 251 -20.43 1.35 -11.86
CA SER A 251 -21.25 2.50 -11.45
C SER A 251 -20.84 3.76 -12.21
N LEU A 252 -21.85 4.54 -12.61
CA LEU A 252 -21.68 5.97 -12.79
C LEU A 252 -22.02 6.63 -11.45
N PRO A 253 -21.39 7.76 -11.08
CA PRO A 253 -21.83 8.57 -9.94
C PRO A 253 -23.25 9.14 -10.08
N PHE A 254 -23.94 8.89 -11.20
CA PHE A 254 -25.27 9.39 -11.53
C PHE A 254 -26.26 8.31 -12.04
N GLU A 255 -25.86 7.03 -12.17
CA GLU A 255 -26.77 5.96 -12.62
C GLU A 255 -26.62 4.67 -11.79
N ALA A 256 -27.75 4.12 -11.35
CA ALA A 256 -27.83 2.85 -10.62
C ALA A 256 -27.64 1.65 -11.57
N ASN A 257 -26.40 1.26 -11.82
CA ASN A 257 -26.08 0.12 -12.67
C ASN A 257 -26.23 -1.23 -11.97
N GLN A 258 -26.80 -2.21 -12.70
CA GLN A 258 -27.06 -3.58 -12.23
C GLN A 258 -25.83 -4.51 -12.22
N ALA A 259 -24.67 -4.04 -12.66
CA ALA A 259 -23.45 -4.85 -12.70
C ALA A 259 -22.65 -4.66 -11.41
N GLU A 260 -22.27 -5.77 -10.78
CA GLU A 260 -21.68 -5.79 -9.44
C GLU A 260 -20.20 -5.34 -9.48
N HIS A 261 -19.78 -4.53 -8.49
CA HIS A 261 -18.36 -4.21 -8.29
C HIS A 261 -17.63 -5.49 -7.85
N GLY A 262 -16.48 -5.81 -8.45
CA GLY A 262 -15.68 -6.94 -7.98
C GLY A 262 -14.49 -7.31 -8.86
N ILE A 263 -13.87 -8.46 -8.57
CA ILE A 263 -12.80 -9.04 -9.40
C ILE A 263 -13.43 -9.74 -10.62
N TYR A 264 -13.01 -9.31 -11.80
CA TYR A 264 -13.33 -9.91 -13.09
C TYR A 264 -12.09 -10.55 -13.73
N GLU A 265 -12.29 -11.69 -14.40
CA GLU A 265 -11.45 -12.11 -15.53
C GLU A 265 -11.88 -11.30 -16.76
N ILE A 266 -10.94 -10.74 -17.54
CA ILE A 266 -11.23 -9.94 -18.73
C ILE A 266 -10.61 -10.59 -19.97
N ASP A 267 -11.42 -10.78 -21.03
CA ASP A 267 -10.97 -11.19 -22.36
C ASP A 267 -11.06 -9.99 -23.33
N THR A 268 -9.90 -9.49 -23.76
CA THR A 268 -9.79 -8.38 -24.72
C THR A 268 -10.05 -8.80 -26.16
N GLN A 269 -9.93 -10.08 -26.50
CA GLN A 269 -10.16 -10.63 -27.84
C GLN A 269 -11.67 -10.86 -28.09
N GLN A 270 -12.39 -11.27 -27.04
CA GLN A 270 -13.85 -11.51 -27.08
C GLN A 270 -14.69 -10.33 -26.56
N ASN A 271 -14.06 -9.26 -26.05
CA ASN A 271 -14.70 -8.12 -25.38
C ASN A 271 -15.69 -8.54 -24.26
N ASN A 272 -15.31 -9.56 -23.49
CA ASN A 272 -16.12 -10.10 -22.40
C ASN A 272 -15.35 -10.18 -21.08
N GLU A 273 -16.09 -10.50 -20.03
CA GLU A 273 -15.58 -10.58 -18.67
C GLU A 273 -16.42 -11.53 -17.84
N LYS A 274 -15.82 -12.04 -16.77
CA LYS A 274 -16.46 -12.99 -15.85
C LYS A 274 -16.18 -12.59 -14.41
N LEU A 275 -17.21 -12.25 -13.66
CA LEU A 275 -17.13 -11.95 -12.23
C LEU A 275 -16.70 -13.20 -11.44
N LEU A 276 -15.69 -13.05 -10.58
CA LEU A 276 -15.10 -14.12 -9.77
C LEU A 276 -15.25 -13.87 -8.26
N VAL A 277 -15.30 -12.62 -7.83
CA VAL A 277 -15.42 -12.17 -6.43
C VAL A 277 -16.22 -10.87 -6.39
N LYS A 278 -17.27 -10.79 -5.59
CA LYS A 278 -18.06 -9.57 -5.36
C LYS A 278 -17.43 -8.66 -4.31
N ASP A 279 -17.73 -7.36 -4.38
CA ASP A 279 -17.46 -6.34 -3.37
C ASP A 279 -15.97 -6.12 -3.05
N ALA A 280 -15.09 -6.66 -3.90
CA ALA A 280 -13.64 -6.51 -3.79
C ALA A 280 -13.21 -5.17 -4.39
N LEU A 281 -12.53 -4.35 -3.59
CA LEU A 281 -12.22 -2.93 -3.88
C LEU A 281 -10.80 -2.73 -4.42
N GLN A 282 -9.88 -3.62 -4.04
CA GLN A 282 -8.54 -3.77 -4.62
C GLN A 282 -8.11 -5.24 -4.52
N MET A 283 -7.14 -5.65 -5.35
CA MET A 283 -6.55 -7.00 -5.28
C MET A 283 -5.06 -7.05 -5.60
N ASN A 284 -4.43 -8.20 -5.30
CA ASN A 284 -3.17 -8.65 -5.89
C ASN A 284 -3.14 -10.19 -5.88
N VAL A 285 -2.13 -10.83 -6.48
CA VAL A 285 -2.02 -12.30 -6.62
C VAL A 285 -0.67 -12.82 -6.11
N LYS A 286 -0.71 -13.91 -5.34
CA LYS A 286 0.45 -14.73 -4.95
C LYS A 286 0.19 -16.17 -5.45
N GLY A 287 0.98 -16.63 -6.40
CA GLY A 287 0.80 -17.94 -7.06
C GLY A 287 -0.52 -18.03 -7.83
N ASP A 288 -1.42 -18.91 -7.39
CA ASP A 288 -2.75 -19.17 -7.94
C ASP A 288 -3.89 -18.58 -7.10
N THR A 289 -3.57 -17.64 -6.19
CA THR A 289 -4.48 -17.16 -5.14
C THR A 289 -4.63 -15.64 -5.22
N PHE A 290 -5.88 -15.18 -5.37
CA PHE A 290 -6.25 -13.78 -5.16
C PHE A 290 -6.16 -13.41 -3.69
N TYR A 291 -5.61 -12.23 -3.40
CA TYR A 291 -5.70 -11.52 -2.13
C TYR A 291 -6.41 -10.19 -2.43
N TYR A 292 -7.41 -9.81 -1.63
CA TYR A 292 -8.24 -8.63 -1.94
C TYR A 292 -8.81 -7.93 -0.70
N LEU A 293 -9.10 -6.64 -0.87
CA LEU A 293 -9.73 -5.78 0.13
C LEU A 293 -11.25 -5.75 -0.06
N LYS A 294 -11.98 -5.77 1.05
CA LYS A 294 -13.39 -5.36 1.17
C LYS A 294 -13.48 -4.27 2.25
N ASN A 295 -14.68 -3.69 2.43
CA ASN A 295 -14.92 -2.69 3.49
C ASN A 295 -14.62 -3.19 4.92
N ASP A 296 -14.70 -4.51 5.15
CA ASP A 296 -14.55 -5.16 6.46
C ASP A 296 -13.20 -5.88 6.66
N GLY A 297 -12.31 -5.88 5.67
CA GLY A 297 -10.95 -6.38 5.83
C GLY A 297 -10.28 -6.95 4.58
N VAL A 298 -9.30 -7.83 4.79
CA VAL A 298 -8.54 -8.52 3.74
C VAL A 298 -8.90 -10.00 3.69
N TYR A 299 -9.07 -10.47 2.45
CA TYR A 299 -9.53 -11.81 2.10
C TYR A 299 -8.54 -12.52 1.17
N LYS A 300 -8.61 -13.85 1.10
CA LYS A 300 -8.00 -14.62 0.02
C LYS A 300 -8.89 -15.74 -0.52
N LYS A 301 -8.73 -16.05 -1.82
CA LYS A 301 -9.48 -17.07 -2.57
C LYS A 301 -8.61 -17.62 -3.72
N LYS A 302 -8.63 -18.94 -3.92
CA LYS A 302 -7.99 -19.59 -5.08
C LYS A 302 -8.67 -19.16 -6.38
N ILE A 303 -7.90 -18.83 -7.43
CA ILE A 303 -8.40 -18.29 -8.71
C ILE A 303 -9.35 -19.29 -9.38
N ASN A 304 -8.93 -20.55 -9.48
CA ASN A 304 -9.69 -21.63 -10.13
C ASN A 304 -10.79 -22.27 -9.24
N GLY A 305 -11.30 -21.51 -8.26
CA GLY A 305 -12.37 -21.95 -7.37
C GLY A 305 -11.88 -22.40 -5.98
N GLY A 306 -12.81 -22.38 -5.02
CA GLY A 306 -12.55 -22.58 -3.61
C GLY A 306 -13.21 -21.49 -2.76
N ASN A 307 -13.33 -21.74 -1.46
CA ASN A 307 -14.01 -20.82 -0.54
C ASN A 307 -13.16 -19.57 -0.27
N GLU A 308 -13.84 -18.43 -0.22
CA GLU A 308 -13.32 -17.17 0.32
C GLU A 308 -12.94 -17.35 1.79
N LYS A 309 -11.79 -16.80 2.21
CA LYS A 309 -11.33 -16.80 3.60
C LYS A 309 -10.90 -15.41 4.03
N VAL A 310 -11.48 -14.91 5.13
CA VAL A 310 -10.96 -13.72 5.83
C VAL A 310 -9.56 -14.04 6.35
N ILE A 311 -8.60 -13.13 6.14
CA ILE A 311 -7.23 -13.25 6.66
C ILE A 311 -6.81 -12.06 7.53
N TYR A 312 -7.59 -10.98 7.52
CA TYR A 312 -7.46 -9.84 8.40
C TYR A 312 -8.84 -9.15 8.49
N ASN A 313 -9.39 -9.04 9.69
CA ASN A 313 -10.78 -8.61 9.95
C ASN A 313 -10.85 -7.35 10.84
N LYS A 314 -9.84 -6.48 10.68
CA LYS A 314 -9.69 -5.24 11.44
C LYS A 314 -9.93 -4.09 10.49
N ALA A 315 -10.59 -3.05 10.97
CA ALA A 315 -10.98 -1.91 10.15
C ALA A 315 -9.75 -1.25 9.50
N ILE A 316 -9.89 -0.94 8.22
CA ILE A 316 -8.91 -0.33 7.33
C ILE A 316 -9.66 0.51 6.31
N GLU A 317 -9.14 1.70 5.98
CA GLU A 317 -9.66 2.49 4.86
C GLU A 317 -9.23 1.84 3.52
N PRO A 318 -10.15 1.28 2.71
CA PRO A 318 -9.77 0.51 1.52
C PRO A 318 -9.20 1.37 0.37
N THR A 319 -9.52 2.66 0.30
CA THR A 319 -8.96 3.58 -0.72
C THR A 319 -7.50 3.97 -0.43
N LYS A 320 -7.02 3.72 0.79
CA LYS A 320 -5.69 4.09 1.33
C LYS A 320 -4.87 2.90 1.83
N SER A 321 -5.38 1.70 1.59
CA SER A 321 -4.75 0.41 1.87
C SER A 321 -4.41 -0.25 0.54
N TYR A 322 -3.30 -0.99 0.45
CA TYR A 322 -2.84 -1.61 -0.79
C TYR A 322 -2.25 -2.99 -0.51
N LEU A 323 -2.33 -3.87 -1.51
CA LEU A 323 -1.80 -5.22 -1.45
C LEU A 323 -0.57 -5.36 -2.35
N TYR A 324 0.56 -5.79 -1.78
CA TYR A 324 1.84 -5.92 -2.48
C TYR A 324 2.43 -7.33 -2.33
N PHE A 325 2.75 -7.95 -3.47
CA PHE A 325 3.48 -9.21 -3.53
C PHE A 325 4.98 -8.93 -3.71
N VAL A 326 5.80 -9.21 -2.70
CA VAL A 326 7.25 -8.98 -2.69
C VAL A 326 7.97 -10.03 -1.85
N ALA A 327 9.16 -10.45 -2.28
CA ALA A 327 9.96 -11.50 -1.62
C ALA A 327 9.21 -12.82 -1.35
N GLY A 328 8.23 -13.17 -2.20
CA GLY A 328 7.39 -14.37 -2.04
C GLY A 328 6.20 -14.21 -1.11
N ASP A 329 6.05 -13.07 -0.42
CA ASP A 329 4.98 -12.80 0.55
C ASP A 329 3.99 -11.73 0.09
N MET A 330 2.77 -11.80 0.62
CA MET A 330 1.75 -10.77 0.43
C MET A 330 1.71 -9.83 1.64
N TYR A 331 1.80 -8.53 1.38
CA TYR A 331 1.78 -7.47 2.39
C TYR A 331 0.57 -6.57 2.22
N LEU A 332 -0.03 -6.18 3.34
CA LEU A 332 -0.93 -5.04 3.45
C LEU A 332 -0.08 -3.81 3.82
N TYR A 333 -0.14 -2.77 2.99
CA TYR A 333 0.47 -1.46 3.24
C TYR A 333 -0.64 -0.42 3.42
N THR A 334 -0.58 0.43 4.44
CA THR A 334 -1.50 1.57 4.60
C THR A 334 -0.77 2.90 4.37
N ASP A 335 -1.46 3.93 3.87
CA ASP A 335 -0.88 5.28 3.78
C ASP A 335 -0.54 5.88 5.18
N ASN A 336 -1.03 5.26 6.27
CA ASN A 336 -0.59 5.56 7.63
C ASN A 336 0.77 4.94 8.03
N GLY A 337 1.47 4.31 7.09
CA GLY A 337 2.84 3.78 7.26
C GLY A 337 2.92 2.36 7.80
N THR A 338 1.79 1.71 8.06
CA THR A 338 1.72 0.33 8.57
C THR A 338 2.01 -0.65 7.42
N ILE A 339 2.94 -1.58 7.62
CA ILE A 339 3.30 -2.64 6.69
C ILE A 339 3.16 -3.99 7.42
N LEU A 340 2.11 -4.73 7.08
CA LEU A 340 1.75 -6.01 7.70
C LEU A 340 1.92 -7.16 6.70
N ASN A 341 2.78 -8.12 7.02
CA ASN A 341 2.87 -9.38 6.30
C ASN A 341 1.58 -10.20 6.57
N LEU A 342 0.80 -10.48 5.53
CA LEU A 342 -0.51 -11.12 5.67
C LEU A 342 -0.44 -12.63 5.89
N ASP A 343 0.69 -13.27 5.60
CA ASP A 343 0.89 -14.69 5.84
C ASP A 343 1.48 -14.94 7.26
N THR A 344 2.55 -14.22 7.65
CA THR A 344 3.20 -14.37 8.98
C THR A 344 2.62 -13.50 10.10
N LYS A 345 1.74 -12.54 9.77
CA LYS A 345 1.14 -11.53 10.69
C LYS A 345 2.14 -10.56 11.37
N LYS A 346 3.42 -10.59 11.00
CA LYS A 346 4.42 -9.61 11.46
C LYS A 346 4.17 -8.24 10.84
N SER A 347 4.43 -7.19 11.62
CA SER A 347 4.32 -5.79 11.20
C SER A 347 5.66 -5.07 11.39
N ASN A 348 5.85 -3.95 10.69
CA ASN A 348 6.90 -2.97 11.00
C ASN A 348 6.69 -2.27 12.36
N GLU A 349 5.46 -2.32 12.87
CA GLU A 349 5.07 -1.77 14.17
C GLU A 349 4.85 -2.89 15.20
N ALA A 350 5.28 -2.66 16.44
CA ALA A 350 5.11 -3.59 17.56
C ALA A 350 4.60 -2.86 18.80
N LYS A 351 3.72 -3.51 19.56
CA LYS A 351 3.09 -2.97 20.77
C LYS A 351 4.10 -2.58 21.86
N ASP A 352 5.21 -3.30 21.93
CA ASP A 352 6.15 -3.22 23.05
C ASP A 352 7.41 -2.41 22.67
N LYS A 353 7.35 -1.65 21.56
CA LYS A 353 8.46 -0.87 21.00
C LYS A 353 8.00 0.54 20.67
N LYS A 354 8.69 1.56 21.20
CA LYS A 354 8.47 2.96 20.85
C LYS A 354 8.69 3.14 19.33
N LEU A 355 7.80 3.87 18.67
CA LEU A 355 8.01 4.36 17.31
C LEU A 355 9.20 5.32 17.22
N ALA A 356 9.77 5.46 16.03
CA ALA A 356 10.70 6.54 15.73
C ALA A 356 9.96 7.90 15.63
N ASP A 357 10.68 8.98 15.91
CA ASP A 357 10.09 10.32 16.08
C ASP A 357 9.51 10.88 14.76
N ASP A 358 10.12 10.57 13.62
CA ASP A 358 9.61 10.86 12.28
C ASP A 358 8.33 10.08 11.96
N VAL A 359 8.26 8.80 12.35
CA VAL A 359 7.08 7.94 12.16
C VAL A 359 5.90 8.41 13.01
N MET A 360 6.15 8.85 14.26
CA MET A 360 5.13 9.48 15.10
C MET A 360 4.62 10.78 14.50
N LEU A 361 5.51 11.71 14.14
CA LEU A 361 5.13 12.98 13.53
C LEU A 361 4.28 12.75 12.27
N LYS A 362 4.68 11.80 11.41
CA LYS A 362 3.90 11.42 10.23
C LYS A 362 2.51 10.90 10.58
N LYS A 363 2.36 10.04 11.60
CA LYS A 363 1.03 9.55 12.04
C LYS A 363 0.13 10.70 12.52
N VAL A 364 0.68 11.70 13.22
CA VAL A 364 -0.06 12.91 13.63
C VAL A 364 -0.45 13.77 12.42
N LEU A 365 0.48 14.02 11.49
CA LEU A 365 0.20 14.78 10.27
C LEU A 365 -0.85 14.09 9.37
N ASN A 366 -0.81 12.77 9.27
CA ASN A 366 -1.83 11.96 8.60
C ASN A 366 -3.21 12.09 9.27
N ALA A 367 -3.25 12.00 10.60
CA ALA A 367 -4.46 12.15 11.40
C ALA A 367 -5.07 13.56 11.24
N GLN A 368 -4.24 14.61 11.31
CA GLN A 368 -4.65 15.99 11.03
C GLN A 368 -5.24 16.14 9.61
N LYS A 369 -4.51 15.66 8.59
CA LYS A 369 -4.91 15.72 7.18
C LYS A 369 -6.28 15.08 6.97
N GLU A 370 -6.62 14.04 7.72
CA GLU A 370 -7.94 13.39 7.60
C GLU A 370 -9.09 14.19 8.19
N LEU A 371 -8.91 14.78 9.38
CA LEU A 371 -9.93 15.66 9.96
C LEU A 371 -10.15 16.90 9.08
N THR A 372 -9.08 17.41 8.45
CA THR A 372 -9.18 18.45 7.41
C THR A 372 -9.92 17.95 6.16
N ASN A 373 -9.70 16.71 5.69
CA ASN A 373 -10.45 16.14 4.55
C ASN A 373 -11.95 16.05 4.83
N ILE A 374 -12.36 15.68 6.06
CA ILE A 374 -13.76 15.63 6.48
C ILE A 374 -14.38 17.03 6.48
N GLN A 375 -13.68 18.03 7.02
CA GLN A 375 -14.12 19.43 6.98
C GLN A 375 -14.28 19.95 5.53
N ILE A 376 -13.33 19.67 4.65
CA ILE A 376 -13.41 20.06 3.23
C ILE A 376 -14.58 19.37 2.52
N ALA A 377 -14.85 18.09 2.82
CA ALA A 377 -15.99 17.37 2.28
C ALA A 377 -17.34 17.94 2.75
N ALA A 378 -17.40 18.58 3.92
CA ALA A 378 -18.61 19.26 4.41
C ALA A 378 -18.90 20.55 3.64
N LEU A 379 -17.86 21.27 3.19
CA LEU A 379 -18.00 22.53 2.44
C LEU A 379 -18.62 22.33 1.04
N THR A 380 -18.64 21.11 0.50
CA THR A 380 -19.35 20.79 -0.76
C THR A 380 -20.77 20.25 -0.53
N GLY A 381 -21.16 20.02 0.73
CA GLY A 381 -22.45 19.49 1.12
C GLY A 381 -23.57 20.54 1.19
N SER A 382 -24.82 20.08 1.12
CA SER A 382 -25.99 20.92 1.37
C SER A 382 -26.00 21.43 2.83
N PRO A 383 -26.06 22.75 3.08
CA PRO A 383 -25.97 23.30 4.42
C PRO A 383 -27.30 23.21 5.19
N LYS A 384 -27.25 22.74 6.44
CA LYS A 384 -28.39 22.64 7.37
C LYS A 384 -28.05 23.34 8.69
N ARG A 385 -28.84 24.33 9.08
CA ARG A 385 -28.63 25.10 10.32
C ARG A 385 -29.30 24.41 11.51
N MET A 386 -28.54 24.17 12.58
CA MET A 386 -29.03 23.57 13.82
C MET A 386 -28.42 24.26 15.03
N GLY A 387 -29.25 24.98 15.80
CA GLY A 387 -28.79 25.82 16.90
C GLY A 387 -27.85 26.92 16.43
N ASN A 388 -26.68 27.00 17.06
CA ASN A 388 -25.65 28.00 16.77
C ASN A 388 -24.83 27.69 15.49
N PHE A 389 -24.88 26.46 15.00
CA PHE A 389 -24.02 25.99 13.92
C PHE A 389 -24.78 25.76 12.61
N SER A 390 -24.05 25.87 11.50
CA SER A 390 -24.42 25.30 10.21
C SER A 390 -23.62 24.03 9.99
N TYR A 391 -24.25 22.99 9.46
CA TYR A 391 -23.62 21.69 9.17
C TYR A 391 -23.74 21.38 7.68
N GLY A 392 -22.62 21.03 7.04
CA GLY A 392 -22.58 20.55 5.67
C GLY A 392 -22.75 19.04 5.61
N GLU A 393 -23.58 18.55 4.69
CA GLU A 393 -23.81 17.13 4.45
C GLU A 393 -22.56 16.44 3.86
N LEU A 394 -22.06 15.39 4.51
CA LEU A 394 -20.89 14.65 4.02
C LEU A 394 -21.31 13.73 2.87
N VAL A 395 -21.36 14.26 1.65
CA VAL A 395 -21.84 13.50 0.47
C VAL A 395 -20.89 12.40 -0.02
N ASN A 396 -19.61 12.43 0.40
CA ASN A 396 -18.61 11.45 0.00
C ASN A 396 -18.86 10.07 0.67
N PRO A 397 -18.98 8.95 -0.06
CA PRO A 397 -19.14 7.59 0.49
C PRO A 397 -18.13 7.18 1.56
N THR A 398 -16.93 7.75 1.59
CA THR A 398 -15.94 7.53 2.67
C THR A 398 -16.43 8.01 4.04
N TYR A 399 -17.28 9.05 4.08
CA TYR A 399 -17.70 9.71 5.32
C TYR A 399 -19.23 9.80 5.51
N ASN A 400 -20.02 9.46 4.49
CA ASN A 400 -21.45 9.79 4.44
C ASN A 400 -22.33 9.07 5.46
N THR A 401 -21.92 7.91 5.93
CA THR A 401 -22.62 7.13 6.96
C THR A 401 -21.71 6.95 8.16
N LYS A 402 -22.32 6.79 9.34
CA LYS A 402 -21.61 6.55 10.60
C LYS A 402 -20.57 5.44 10.50
N ALA A 403 -20.96 4.30 9.93
CA ALA A 403 -20.08 3.14 9.77
C ALA A 403 -18.90 3.39 8.82
N ALA A 404 -19.11 4.12 7.71
CA ALA A 404 -18.03 4.48 6.79
C ALA A 404 -17.01 5.41 7.46
N LEU A 405 -17.50 6.44 8.15
CA LEU A 405 -16.65 7.39 8.86
C LEU A 405 -15.86 6.75 10.02
N GLU A 406 -16.51 5.91 10.85
CA GLU A 406 -15.85 5.17 11.93
C GLU A 406 -14.78 4.21 11.37
N THR A 407 -15.06 3.54 10.25
CA THR A 407 -14.09 2.67 9.56
C THR A 407 -12.88 3.48 9.07
N THR A 408 -13.14 4.60 8.39
CA THR A 408 -12.07 5.46 7.86
C THR A 408 -11.17 6.02 8.95
N LEU A 409 -11.77 6.63 9.99
CA LEU A 409 -11.04 7.22 11.11
C LEU A 409 -10.18 6.19 11.85
N SER A 410 -10.62 4.93 11.96
CA SER A 410 -9.88 3.86 12.65
C SER A 410 -8.54 3.46 12.00
N THR A 411 -8.26 3.98 10.80
CA THR A 411 -6.93 3.90 10.17
C THR A 411 -5.90 4.78 10.88
N TYR A 412 -6.34 5.84 11.55
CA TYR A 412 -5.52 6.90 12.15
C TYR A 412 -5.71 7.05 13.66
N PHE A 413 -6.94 6.85 14.14
CA PHE A 413 -7.38 7.14 15.50
C PHE A 413 -7.83 5.88 16.25
N SER A 414 -7.77 5.92 17.57
CA SER A 414 -8.28 4.87 18.44
C SER A 414 -9.81 4.83 18.49
N LYS A 415 -10.36 3.71 18.96
CA LYS A 415 -11.79 3.59 19.27
C LYS A 415 -12.26 4.60 20.33
N GLN A 416 -11.40 4.99 21.27
CA GLN A 416 -11.74 6.01 22.27
C GLN A 416 -11.92 7.38 21.59
N PHE A 417 -10.90 7.83 20.86
CA PHE A 417 -10.93 9.13 20.17
C PHE A 417 -12.13 9.24 19.23
N ILE A 418 -12.43 8.18 18.46
CA ILE A 418 -13.60 8.14 17.57
C ILE A 418 -14.91 8.22 18.37
N ALA A 419 -15.03 7.49 19.48
CA ALA A 419 -16.22 7.52 20.33
C ALA A 419 -16.41 8.85 21.09
N GLU A 420 -15.39 9.71 21.15
CA GLU A 420 -15.47 11.08 21.65
C GLU A 420 -15.79 12.06 20.51
N TYR A 421 -15.08 11.95 19.36
CA TYR A 421 -15.33 12.71 18.13
C TYR A 421 -16.78 12.63 17.66
N MET A 422 -17.37 11.43 17.64
CA MET A 422 -18.75 11.18 17.23
C MET A 422 -19.81 11.70 18.23
N LYS A 423 -19.41 12.24 19.40
CA LYS A 423 -20.30 12.92 20.36
C LYS A 423 -20.16 14.45 20.35
N SER A 424 -19.15 14.98 19.67
CA SER A 424 -18.80 16.39 19.66
C SER A 424 -19.90 17.30 19.15
N GLU A 425 -19.78 18.62 19.36
CA GLU A 425 -20.61 19.59 18.63
C GLU A 425 -20.34 19.56 17.11
N TYR A 426 -19.11 19.29 16.67
CA TYR A 426 -18.71 19.42 15.27
C TYR A 426 -19.34 18.40 14.31
N ILE A 427 -19.88 17.29 14.79
CA ILE A 427 -20.47 16.26 13.91
C ILE A 427 -21.86 15.80 14.36
N LYS A 428 -22.77 15.56 13.40
CA LYS A 428 -24.15 15.08 13.64
C LYS A 428 -24.55 14.04 12.61
N GLU A 429 -25.32 13.06 13.03
CA GLU A 429 -26.02 12.12 12.15
C GLU A 429 -27.47 12.63 11.97
N LEU A 430 -27.89 12.88 10.73
CA LEU A 430 -29.22 13.39 10.39
C LEU A 430 -29.81 12.49 9.30
N ASN A 431 -30.93 11.82 9.60
CA ASN A 431 -31.61 10.88 8.70
C ASN A 431 -30.69 9.75 8.16
N GLY A 432 -29.69 9.33 8.95
CA GLY A 432 -28.68 8.32 8.57
C GLY A 432 -27.46 8.86 7.83
N THR A 433 -27.47 10.13 7.42
CA THR A 433 -26.33 10.79 6.77
C THR A 433 -25.52 11.61 7.78
N MET A 434 -24.20 11.49 7.74
CA MET A 434 -23.28 12.29 8.56
C MET A 434 -23.16 13.72 8.02
N HIS A 435 -23.08 14.69 8.93
CA HIS A 435 -22.90 16.10 8.65
C HIS A 435 -21.85 16.68 9.60
N TYR A 436 -21.00 17.58 9.10
CA TYR A 436 -19.95 18.22 9.88
C TYR A 436 -20.10 19.75 9.86
N VAL A 437 -19.70 20.44 10.93
CA VAL A 437 -19.85 21.91 11.05
C VAL A 437 -19.10 22.63 9.93
N ILE A 438 -19.82 23.53 9.26
CA ILE A 438 -19.28 24.46 8.27
C ILE A 438 -19.24 25.88 8.84
N GLY A 439 -18.11 26.54 8.63
CA GLY A 439 -17.78 27.85 9.18
C GLY A 439 -16.29 28.10 9.03
N ASP A 440 -15.85 29.30 9.41
CA ASP A 440 -14.42 29.58 9.54
C ASP A 440 -13.86 28.84 10.77
N PRO A 441 -12.89 27.91 10.63
CA PRO A 441 -12.18 27.33 11.77
C PRO A 441 -11.28 28.34 12.51
N GLY A 442 -11.12 29.54 11.97
CA GLY A 442 -10.32 30.64 12.53
C GLY A 442 -8.84 30.31 12.56
N ALA A 443 -8.10 31.05 13.39
CA ALA A 443 -6.66 30.90 13.54
C ALA A 443 -6.24 29.44 13.84
N LYS A 444 -7.08 28.62 14.48
CA LYS A 444 -6.76 27.22 14.80
C LYS A 444 -6.42 26.38 13.56
N ALA A 445 -6.98 26.66 12.39
CA ALA A 445 -6.68 25.93 11.16
C ALA A 445 -5.26 26.14 10.60
N GLY A 446 -4.58 27.21 10.99
CA GLY A 446 -3.17 27.42 10.63
C GLY A 446 -2.19 26.58 11.45
N THR A 447 -2.68 25.85 12.46
CA THR A 447 -1.84 24.96 13.27
C THR A 447 -1.32 23.78 12.46
N LYS A 448 0.00 23.58 12.45
CA LYS A 448 0.67 22.39 11.92
C LYS A 448 1.53 21.77 13.01
N TYR A 449 1.59 20.45 13.05
CA TYR A 449 2.54 19.72 13.89
C TYR A 449 3.91 19.71 13.20
N THR A 450 4.95 20.20 13.85
CA THR A 450 6.27 20.42 13.23
C THR A 450 7.31 19.37 13.62
N LYS A 451 7.30 18.90 14.86
CA LYS A 451 8.41 18.10 15.42
C LYS A 451 8.05 17.39 16.73
N ILE A 452 8.46 16.13 16.90
CA ILE A 452 8.46 15.50 18.24
C ILE A 452 9.61 16.09 19.06
N LEU A 453 9.33 16.53 20.28
CA LEU A 453 10.31 17.08 21.22
C LEU A 453 10.83 16.01 22.19
N SER A 454 9.92 15.17 22.69
CA SER A 454 10.25 13.97 23.46
C SER A 454 9.09 12.99 23.38
N ALA A 455 9.33 11.69 23.63
CA ALA A 455 8.27 10.69 23.71
C ALA A 455 8.72 9.42 24.44
N GLN A 456 7.84 8.87 25.28
CA GLN A 456 8.06 7.69 26.12
C GLN A 456 6.99 6.61 25.89
N LEU A 457 7.40 5.34 25.91
CA LEU A 457 6.48 4.19 25.92
C LEU A 457 6.20 3.81 27.38
N LYS A 458 4.94 3.90 27.81
CA LYS A 458 4.50 3.67 29.19
C LYS A 458 3.09 3.07 29.20
N ASP A 459 2.86 2.07 30.04
CA ASP A 459 1.54 1.43 30.25
C ASP A 459 0.81 0.97 28.96
N GLY A 460 1.56 0.65 27.90
CA GLY A 460 1.03 0.23 26.59
C GLY A 460 0.63 1.38 25.65
N LYS A 461 0.98 2.62 26.02
CA LYS A 461 0.76 3.87 25.26
C LYS A 461 2.10 4.55 24.95
N ILE A 462 2.14 5.36 23.90
CA ILE A 462 3.25 6.31 23.69
C ILE A 462 2.76 7.71 24.03
N GLU A 463 3.31 8.31 25.08
CA GLU A 463 3.08 9.70 25.47
C GLU A 463 4.16 10.56 24.79
N ALA A 464 3.78 11.56 23.98
CA ALA A 464 4.70 12.38 23.19
C ALA A 464 4.44 13.89 23.36
N GLN A 465 5.50 14.66 23.62
CA GLN A 465 5.45 16.12 23.53
C GLN A 465 5.81 16.53 22.10
N VAL A 466 4.95 17.33 21.48
CA VAL A 466 5.02 17.67 20.06
C VAL A 466 4.93 19.18 19.88
N GLU A 467 5.89 19.72 19.13
CA GLU A 467 5.93 21.10 18.69
C GLU A 467 4.83 21.36 17.64
N THR A 468 4.11 22.45 17.81
CA THR A 468 3.10 22.95 16.86
C THR A 468 3.40 24.40 16.51
N TYR A 469 3.13 24.80 15.27
CA TYR A 469 3.27 26.18 14.79
C TYR A 469 1.96 26.63 14.15
N ASN A 470 1.51 27.85 14.42
CA ASN A 470 0.33 28.44 13.81
C ASN A 470 0.68 29.50 12.76
N ASP A 471 0.32 29.27 11.50
CA ASP A 471 0.48 30.22 10.39
C ASP A 471 -0.17 31.60 10.65
N TYR A 472 -1.32 31.65 11.33
CA TYR A 472 -2.09 32.89 11.51
C TYR A 472 -1.57 33.74 12.67
N ASP A 473 -1.28 33.10 13.82
CA ASP A 473 -0.82 33.79 15.02
C ASP A 473 0.70 34.01 15.01
N ASN A 474 1.45 33.28 14.16
CA ASN A 474 2.91 33.20 14.16
C ASN A 474 3.47 32.77 15.55
N VAL A 475 2.80 31.79 16.17
CA VAL A 475 3.12 31.26 17.51
C VAL A 475 3.51 29.79 17.41
N THR A 476 4.51 29.39 18.20
CA THR A 476 4.90 27.99 18.43
C THR A 476 4.50 27.57 19.83
N GLU A 477 3.89 26.39 19.98
CA GLU A 477 3.47 25.80 21.27
C GLU A 477 3.80 24.31 21.35
N GLU A 478 4.09 23.83 22.56
CA GLU A 478 4.28 22.41 22.86
C GLU A 478 2.96 21.78 23.32
N VAL A 479 2.59 20.63 22.73
CA VAL A 479 1.34 19.92 23.05
C VAL A 479 1.55 18.42 23.23
N GLU A 480 0.77 17.80 24.11
CA GLU A 480 0.84 16.36 24.39
C GLU A 480 -0.05 15.55 23.43
N VAL A 481 0.56 14.70 22.62
CA VAL A 481 -0.10 13.68 21.79
C VAL A 481 0.08 12.31 22.44
N GLU A 482 -0.97 11.49 22.46
CA GLU A 482 -0.91 10.11 22.95
C GLU A 482 -1.21 9.14 21.81
N PHE A 483 -0.46 8.04 21.71
CA PHE A 483 -0.73 6.92 20.80
C PHE A 483 -1.04 5.64 21.58
N ILE A 484 -1.91 4.80 21.03
CA ILE A 484 -2.26 3.48 21.54
C ILE A 484 -2.11 2.42 20.43
N TYR A 485 -1.75 1.19 20.80
CA TYR A 485 -1.61 0.09 19.83
C TYR A 485 -2.94 -0.66 19.66
N GLU A 486 -3.71 -0.28 18.64
CA GLU A 486 -4.96 -0.95 18.22
C GLU A 486 -4.82 -1.51 16.80
N ASN A 487 -5.64 -2.49 16.42
CA ASN A 487 -5.69 -3.01 15.04
C ASN A 487 -4.33 -3.50 14.42
N ASN A 488 -3.30 -3.81 15.22
CA ASN A 488 -1.91 -4.11 14.78
C ASN A 488 -1.09 -2.89 14.30
N GLN A 489 -1.44 -1.69 14.75
CA GLN A 489 -0.73 -0.45 14.48
C GLN A 489 -0.83 0.51 15.67
N TRP A 490 0.12 1.43 15.78
CA TRP A 490 -0.03 2.60 16.62
C TRP A 490 -0.95 3.60 15.92
N VAL A 491 -2.00 4.00 16.65
CA VAL A 491 -2.98 5.02 16.26
C VAL A 491 -3.04 6.12 17.32
N VAL A 492 -3.48 7.31 16.92
CA VAL A 492 -3.64 8.47 17.79
C VAL A 492 -4.81 8.25 18.76
N ASN A 493 -4.54 8.32 20.06
CA ASN A 493 -5.55 8.23 21.13
C ASN A 493 -5.94 9.61 21.68
N LYS A 494 -5.00 10.58 21.69
CA LYS A 494 -5.22 11.96 22.12
C LYS A 494 -4.48 12.92 21.18
N MET A 495 -5.15 13.98 20.75
CA MET A 495 -4.62 14.96 19.80
C MET A 495 -5.20 16.36 20.07
N PRO A 496 -4.47 17.24 20.75
CA PRO A 496 -4.94 18.58 21.09
C PRO A 496 -5.36 19.41 19.86
N ARG A 497 -6.16 20.45 20.11
CA ARG A 497 -6.72 21.37 19.09
C ARG A 497 -7.71 20.75 18.09
N PHE A 498 -7.85 19.43 18.05
CA PHE A 498 -9.11 18.75 17.72
C PHE A 498 -9.86 18.26 18.98
N ASP A 499 -9.37 18.59 20.18
CA ASP A 499 -10.09 18.39 21.44
C ASP A 499 -11.46 19.09 21.42
N LEU A 500 -12.44 18.44 22.03
CA LEU A 500 -13.88 18.62 21.76
C LEU A 500 -14.63 19.21 22.96
N GLY A 501 -13.95 20.04 23.77
CA GLY A 501 -14.40 20.56 25.06
C GLY A 501 -14.19 22.06 25.24
#